data_AF-A0A0E9M2B6-F1
#
_entry.id   AF-A0A0E9M2B6-F1
#
_cell.length_a   1.000
_cell.length_b   1.000
_cell.length_c   1.000
_cell.angle_alpha   90.00
_cell.angle_beta   90.00
_cell.angle_gamma   90.00
#
_symmetry.space_group_name_H-M   'P 1'
#
loop_
_entity.id
_entity.type
_entity.pdbx_description
1 polymer ?
#
loop_
_entity_poly.entity_id
_entity_poly.type
_entity_poly.pdbx_seq_one_letter_code
_entity_poly.pdbx_strand_id
1 'polypeptide(L)'
;MWDAGVSITVEGKHIANWLIGQVRNEEMDEELYLQYADIIGADKAAFKAALKEVPVMSETRFRKIADLLFILANELSEKAFRNWQL
;
A
#
# COMPACT_ATOMS: atom_id res chain seq x y z
N MET A 1 -1.55 -4.02 9.95
CA MET A 1 -1.59 -2.84 9.06
C MET A 1 -2.24 -3.25 7.76
N TRP A 2 -2.70 -2.29 6.96
CA TRP A 2 -3.12 -2.53 5.60
C TRP A 2 -2.04 -2.08 4.62
N ASP A 3 -1.78 -2.94 3.66
CA ASP A 3 -0.94 -2.75 2.49
C ASP A 3 -1.59 -3.48 1.30
N ALA A 4 -1.35 -2.99 0.10
CA ALA A 4 -1.85 -3.63 -1.11
C ALA A 4 -0.88 -3.41 -2.27
N GLY A 5 -0.93 -4.32 -3.24
CA GLY A 5 -0.23 -4.22 -4.50
C GLY A 5 -1.20 -4.34 -5.65
N VAL A 6 -1.05 -3.45 -6.63
CA VAL A 6 -1.79 -3.47 -7.89
C VAL A 6 -0.84 -3.90 -8.99
N SER A 7 -1.21 -4.92 -9.75
CA SER A 7 -0.45 -5.30 -10.95
C SER A 7 -0.65 -4.27 -12.07
N ILE A 8 0.45 -3.96 -12.74
CA ILE A 8 0.47 -3.19 -13.99
C ILE A 8 0.73 -4.19 -15.11
N THR A 9 -0.25 -4.33 -15.99
CA THR A 9 -0.26 -5.31 -17.08
C THR A 9 -0.38 -4.58 -18.42
N VAL A 10 0.34 -5.07 -19.44
CA VAL A 10 0.26 -4.60 -20.83
C VAL A 10 0.16 -5.82 -21.74
N GLU A 11 -0.85 -5.88 -22.62
CA GLU A 11 -1.12 -7.05 -23.48
C GLU A 11 -1.20 -8.39 -22.71
N GLY A 12 -1.76 -8.35 -21.50
CA GLY A 12 -1.86 -9.53 -20.63
C GLY A 12 -0.54 -9.96 -19.97
N LYS A 13 0.56 -9.22 -20.18
CA LYS A 13 1.85 -9.45 -19.51
C LYS A 13 2.02 -8.51 -18.33
N HIS A 14 2.25 -9.08 -17.15
CA HIS A 14 2.61 -8.34 -15.95
C HIS A 14 4.00 -7.70 -16.12
N ILE A 15 4.12 -6.40 -15.90
CA ILE A 15 5.39 -5.67 -16.07
C ILE A 15 5.86 -4.97 -14.78
N ALA A 16 4.96 -4.62 -13.87
CA ALA A 16 5.30 -3.92 -12.64
C ALA A 16 4.19 -4.04 -11.58
N ASN A 17 4.49 -3.65 -10.34
CA ASN A 17 3.51 -3.52 -9.27
C ASN A 17 3.50 -2.07 -8.75
N TRP A 18 2.30 -1.53 -8.53
CA TRP A 18 2.11 -0.32 -7.73
C TRP A 18 1.73 -0.72 -6.31
N LEU A 19 2.60 -0.44 -5.35
CA LEU A 19 2.35 -0.70 -3.92
C LEU A 19 1.74 0.51 -3.23
N ILE A 20 0.74 0.27 -2.38
CA ILE A 20 0.08 1.27 -1.55
C ILE A 20 -0.05 0.81 -0.11
N GLY A 21 -0.22 1.78 0.79
CA GLY A 21 0.00 1.61 2.21
C GLY A 21 1.28 2.35 2.61
N GLN A 22 1.85 2.10 3.78
CA GLN A 22 1.32 1.32 4.89
C GLN A 22 0.30 2.19 5.66
N VAL A 23 -0.87 1.65 6.03
CA VAL A 23 -1.83 2.37 6.88
C VAL A 23 -2.25 1.51 8.08
N ARG A 24 -2.60 2.15 9.19
CA ARG A 24 -3.05 1.45 10.40
C ARG A 24 -4.49 0.96 10.22
N ASN A 25 -4.76 -0.26 10.66
CA ASN A 25 -6.11 -0.79 10.76
C ASN A 25 -6.78 -0.29 12.05
N GLU A 26 -8.10 -0.43 12.13
CA GLU A 26 -8.88 0.01 13.30
C GLU A 26 -8.62 -0.86 14.55
N GLU A 27 -8.20 -2.11 14.35
CA GLU A 27 -7.93 -3.10 15.40
C GLU A 27 -6.45 -3.13 15.84
N MET A 28 -5.70 -2.04 15.61
CA MET A 28 -4.25 -2.05 15.83
C MET A 28 -3.90 -2.20 17.32
N ASP A 29 -3.21 -3.29 17.68
CA ASP A 29 -2.59 -3.47 19.00
C ASP A 29 -1.22 -2.77 19.04
N GLU A 30 -1.15 -1.60 19.68
CA GLU A 30 0.09 -0.80 19.79
C GLU A 30 1.24 -1.57 20.44
N GLU A 31 0.96 -2.47 21.39
CA GLU A 31 1.99 -3.24 22.08
C GLU A 31 2.70 -4.20 21.13
N LEU A 32 1.95 -4.84 20.22
CA LEU A 32 2.51 -5.73 19.20
C LEU A 32 3.50 -5.00 18.26
N TYR A 33 3.21 -3.74 17.90
CA TYR A 33 4.13 -2.96 17.06
C TYR A 33 5.37 -2.50 17.83
N LEU A 34 5.26 -2.22 19.12
CA LEU A 34 6.43 -1.89 19.96
C LEU A 34 7.33 -3.10 20.18
N GLN A 35 6.76 -4.31 20.26
CA GLN A 35 7.54 -5.56 20.25
C GLN A 35 8.24 -5.75 18.90
N TYR A 36 7.61 -5.39 17.79
CA TYR A 36 8.26 -5.43 16.48
C TYR A 36 9.47 -4.49 16.40
N ALA A 37 9.42 -3.32 17.07
CA ALA A 37 10.56 -2.41 17.16
C ALA A 37 11.78 -3.09 17.82
N ASP A 38 11.58 -3.93 18.85
CA ASP A 38 12.67 -4.73 19.43
C ASP A 38 13.28 -5.71 18.43
N ILE A 39 12.42 -6.41 17.68
CA ILE A 39 12.84 -7.44 16.71
C ILE A 39 13.76 -6.86 15.63
N ILE A 40 13.44 -5.65 15.16
CA ILE A 40 14.22 -4.97 14.12
C ILE A 40 15.35 -4.09 14.68
N GLY A 41 15.51 -4.02 16.01
CA GLY A 41 16.51 -3.19 16.66
C GLY A 41 16.27 -1.68 16.52
N ALA A 42 15.03 -1.25 16.34
CA ALA A 42 14.66 0.16 16.25
C ALA A 42 14.53 0.81 17.63
N ASP A 43 14.82 2.11 17.71
CA ASP A 43 14.52 2.89 18.91
C ASP A 43 13.00 2.97 19.13
N LYS A 44 12.54 2.48 20.29
CA LYS A 44 11.11 2.40 20.61
C LYS A 44 10.41 3.75 20.65
N ALA A 45 11.07 4.79 21.15
CA ALA A 45 10.45 6.10 21.28
C ALA A 45 10.24 6.75 19.91
N ALA A 46 11.27 6.68 19.04
CA ALA A 46 11.21 7.12 17.66
C ALA A 46 10.20 6.30 16.85
N PHE A 47 10.21 4.98 17.00
CA PHE A 47 9.25 4.09 16.34
C PHE A 47 7.81 4.42 16.74
N LYS A 48 7.54 4.59 18.04
CA LYS A 48 6.22 4.98 18.56
C LYS A 48 5.77 6.34 18.03
N ALA A 49 6.68 7.31 17.94
CA ALA A 49 6.37 8.63 17.39
C ALA A 49 5.99 8.52 15.90
N ALA A 50 6.79 7.82 15.10
CA ALA A 50 6.52 7.60 13.67
C ALA A 50 5.20 6.81 13.45
N LEU A 51 4.93 5.79 14.28
CA LEU A 51 3.70 5.00 14.18
C LEU A 51 2.44 5.84 14.35
N LYS A 52 2.50 6.90 15.19
CA LYS A 52 1.37 7.82 15.40
C LYS A 52 1.08 8.68 14.17
N GLU A 53 2.08 8.96 13.33
CA GLU A 53 1.93 9.73 12.10
C GLU A 53 1.26 8.94 10.98
N VAL A 54 1.32 7.60 11.04
CA VAL A 54 0.65 6.73 10.07
C VAL A 54 -0.87 6.88 10.22
N PRO A 55 -1.64 7.16 9.16
CA PRO A 55 -3.09 7.33 9.27
C PRO A 55 -3.81 6.00 9.56
N VAL A 56 -4.95 6.08 10.25
CA VAL A 56 -5.86 4.94 10.46
C VAL A 56 -6.89 4.89 9.35
N MET A 57 -7.19 3.69 8.86
CA MET A 57 -8.17 3.47 7.80
C MET A 57 -8.93 2.16 8.02
N SER A 58 -10.26 2.20 7.83
CA SER A 58 -11.06 0.98 7.81
C SER A 58 -10.75 0.12 6.59
N GLU A 59 -10.90 -1.20 6.72
CA GLU A 59 -10.68 -2.13 5.61
C GLU A 59 -11.56 -1.75 4.41
N THR A 60 -12.85 -1.47 4.65
CA THR A 60 -13.80 -1.08 3.61
C THR A 60 -13.34 0.14 2.82
N ARG A 61 -12.75 1.15 3.49
CA ARG A 61 -12.23 2.33 2.82
C ARG A 61 -10.95 2.02 2.06
N PHE A 62 -10.03 1.27 2.67
CA PHE A 62 -8.76 0.89 2.04
C PHE A 62 -8.99 0.06 0.78
N ARG A 63 -9.91 -0.91 0.83
CA ARG A 63 -10.31 -1.75 -0.31
C ARG A 63 -10.82 -0.92 -1.48
N LYS A 64 -11.70 0.05 -1.24
CA LYS A 64 -12.19 0.96 -2.31
C LYS A 64 -11.06 1.74 -2.98
N ILE A 65 -10.04 2.16 -2.21
CA ILE A 65 -8.87 2.87 -2.77
C ILE A 65 -8.02 1.92 -3.60
N ALA A 66 -7.77 0.69 -3.11
CA ALA A 66 -7.03 -0.32 -3.85
C ALA A 66 -7.72 -0.69 -5.18
N ASP A 67 -9.05 -0.88 -5.16
CA ASP A 67 -9.84 -1.18 -6.36
C ASP A 67 -9.78 -0.04 -7.39
N LEU A 68 -9.90 1.22 -6.93
CA LEU A 68 -9.76 2.39 -7.80
C LEU A 68 -8.37 2.44 -8.45
N LEU A 69 -7.32 2.23 -7.66
CA LEU A 69 -5.95 2.23 -8.17
C LEU A 69 -5.70 1.10 -9.16
N PHE A 70 -6.30 -0.07 -8.94
CA PHE A 70 -6.27 -1.18 -9.90
C PHE A 70 -6.82 -0.77 -11.27
N ILE A 71 -7.98 -0.12 -11.28
CA ILE A 71 -8.60 0.36 -12.52
C ILE A 71 -7.70 1.40 -13.20
N LEU A 72 -7.21 2.38 -12.44
CA LEU A 72 -6.38 3.46 -12.98
C LEU A 72 -5.04 2.96 -13.53
N ALA A 73 -4.37 2.06 -12.82
CA ALA A 73 -3.08 1.53 -13.22
C ALA A 73 -3.17 0.79 -14.56
N ASN A 74 -4.19 -0.07 -14.73
CA ASN A 74 -4.40 -0.79 -15.99
C ASN A 74 -4.80 0.15 -17.13
N GLU A 75 -5.72 1.08 -16.89
CA GLU A 75 -6.17 2.04 -17.90
C GLU A 75 -5.02 2.95 -18.41
N LEU A 76 -4.18 3.43 -17.50
CA LEU A 76 -3.00 4.24 -17.84
C LEU A 76 -1.96 3.43 -18.62
N SER A 77 -1.72 2.19 -18.22
CA SER A 77 -0.72 1.31 -18.86
C SER A 77 -1.13 0.97 -20.29
N GLU A 78 -2.39 0.61 -20.49
CA GLU A 78 -2.98 0.34 -21.80
C GLU A 78 -2.96 1.58 -22.71
N LYS A 79 -3.28 2.77 -22.18
CA LYS A 79 -3.20 4.03 -22.93
C LYS A 79 -1.76 4.38 -23.33
N ALA A 80 -0.82 4.29 -22.39
CA ALA A 80 0.58 4.60 -22.64
C ALA A 80 1.17 3.65 -23.70
N PHE A 81 0.83 2.37 -23.62
CA PHE A 81 1.26 1.38 -24.60
C PHE A 81 0.72 1.67 -26.00
N ARG A 82 -0.59 1.95 -26.13
CA ARG A 82 -1.19 2.35 -27.42
C ARG A 82 -0.52 3.60 -28.01
N ASN A 83 -0.26 4.61 -27.19
CA ASN A 83 0.40 5.84 -27.64
C ASN A 83 1.84 5.59 -28.10
N TRP A 84 2.54 4.62 -27.51
CA TRP A 84 3.90 4.26 -27.92
C TRP A 84 3.96 3.49 -29.26
N GLN A 85 2.90 2.75 -29.59
CA GLN A 85 2.80 2.01 -30.86
C GLN A 85 2.42 2.89 -32.07
N LEU A 86 1.91 4.11 -31.84
CA LEU A 86 1.51 5.09 -32.85
C LEU A 86 2.69 5.98 -33.27
#